data_AF-A0A022R3X8-F1
#
_entry.id   AF-A0A022R3X8-F1
#
_cell.length_a   1.000
_cell.length_b   1.000
_cell.length_c   1.000
_cell.angle_alpha   90.00
_cell.angle_beta   90.00
_cell.angle_gamma   90.00
#
_symmetry.space_group_name_H-M   'P 1'
#
loop_
_entity.id
_entity.type
_entity.pdbx_description
1 polymer ?
#
loop_
_entity_poly.entity_id
_entity_poly.type
_entity_poly.pdbx_seq_one_letter_code
_entity_poly.pdbx_strand_id
1 'polypeptide(L)'
;GKYEETVKECTKALELNPTYLKALLRRAEAREKLEQYDESIADLTKIVELDPSNDQARRSVIRLKPLADEKREKMKEEMMGKLKEMGNSILGRFGMSVDNFKAVKDPNTGSYSVQFQR
;
A
#
# COMPACT_ATOMS: atom_id res chain seq x y z
N GLY A 1 17.43 6.31 -8.30
CA GLY A 1 17.29 7.30 -9.38
C GLY A 1 17.17 8.71 -8.81
N LYS A 2 16.94 9.70 -9.69
CA LYS A 2 16.87 11.12 -9.31
C LYS A 2 15.78 11.41 -8.27
N TYR A 3 14.69 10.64 -8.27
CA TYR A 3 13.57 10.82 -7.35
C TYR A 3 13.89 10.32 -5.93
N GLU A 4 14.60 9.20 -5.80
CA GLU A 4 15.00 8.63 -4.50
C GLU A 4 15.99 9.55 -3.79
N GLU A 5 16.94 10.13 -4.53
CA GLU A 5 17.82 11.17 -4.01
C GLU A 5 17.04 12.41 -3.59
N THR A 6 16.05 12.83 -4.39
CA THR A 6 15.17 13.95 -4.03
C THR A 6 14.42 13.68 -2.72
N VAL A 7 13.89 12.46 -2.55
CA VAL A 7 13.23 12.06 -1.30
C VAL A 7 14.20 12.12 -0.12
N LYS A 8 15.44 11.66 -0.29
CA LYS A 8 16.47 11.68 0.75
C LYS A 8 16.84 13.10 1.18
N GLU A 9 17.14 13.98 0.23
CA GLU A 9 17.53 15.36 0.53
C GLU A 9 16.36 16.17 1.10
N CYS A 10 15.13 15.98 0.59
CA CYS A 10 13.95 16.61 1.17
C CYS A 10 13.67 16.09 2.59
N THR A 11 13.97 14.81 2.86
CA THR A 11 13.81 14.25 4.22
C THR A 11 14.75 14.92 5.20
N LYS A 12 16.04 15.09 4.86
CA LYS A 12 16.98 15.86 5.68
C LYS A 12 16.51 17.30 5.91
N ALA A 13 16.02 17.97 4.86
CA ALA A 13 15.49 19.32 4.99
C ALA A 13 14.29 19.38 5.97
N LEU A 14 13.45 18.35 5.98
CA LEU A 14 12.29 18.25 6.87
C LEU A 14 12.64 17.79 8.28
N GLU A 15 13.77 17.12 8.49
CA GLU A 15 14.35 16.89 9.82
C GLU A 15 14.77 18.22 10.46
N LEU A 16 15.33 19.14 9.67
CA LEU A 16 15.72 20.48 10.13
C LEU A 16 14.51 21.41 10.29
N ASN A 17 13.55 21.36 9.36
CA ASN A 17 12.32 22.14 9.42
C ASN A 17 11.11 21.30 8.97
N PRO A 18 10.37 20.70 9.91
CA PRO A 18 9.24 19.82 9.60
C PRO A 18 8.07 20.46 8.88
N THR A 19 8.00 21.80 8.85
CA THR A 19 6.92 22.57 8.22
C THR A 19 7.36 23.25 6.92
N TYR A 20 8.53 22.90 6.40
CA TYR A 20 9.05 23.48 5.17
C TYR A 20 8.23 23.02 3.94
N LEU A 21 7.21 23.81 3.58
CA LEU A 21 6.23 23.51 2.52
C LEU A 21 6.85 23.10 1.19
N LYS A 22 7.93 23.77 0.75
CA LYS A 22 8.60 23.43 -0.52
C LYS A 22 9.25 22.05 -0.48
N ALA A 23 9.84 21.65 0.66
CA ALA A 23 10.43 20.32 0.81
C ALA A 23 9.35 19.24 0.89
N LEU A 24 8.22 19.51 1.58
CA LEU A 24 7.06 18.61 1.59
C LEU A 24 6.54 18.38 0.17
N LEU A 25 6.34 19.44 -0.61
CA LEU A 25 5.78 19.34 -1.97
C LEU A 25 6.72 18.57 -2.90
N ARG A 26 8.02 18.88 -2.89
CA ARG A 26 9.02 18.19 -3.72
C ARG A 26 9.15 16.72 -3.34
N ARG A 27 9.08 16.39 -2.04
CA ARG A 27 9.12 15.00 -1.59
C ARG A 27 7.86 14.24 -2.00
N ALA A 28 6.69 14.85 -1.90
CA ALA A 28 5.44 14.27 -2.36
C ALA A 28 5.46 13.95 -3.87
N GLU A 29 5.93 14.90 -4.70
CA GLU A 29 6.06 14.70 -6.15
C GLU A 29 7.06 13.58 -6.49
N ALA A 30 8.21 13.55 -5.82
CA ALA A 30 9.19 12.49 -6.02
C ALA A 30 8.65 11.11 -5.60
N ARG A 31 7.93 11.03 -4.47
CA ARG A 31 7.25 9.82 -4.00
C ARG A 31 6.19 9.36 -4.97
N GLU A 32 5.40 10.27 -5.53
CA GLU A 32 4.42 9.95 -6.57
C GLU A 32 5.10 9.33 -7.80
N LYS A 33 6.24 9.88 -8.25
CA LYS A 33 7.01 9.31 -9.39
C LYS A 33 7.62 7.95 -9.09
N LEU A 34 7.82 7.63 -7.82
CA LEU A 34 8.23 6.32 -7.34
C LEU A 34 7.03 5.40 -7.03
N GLU A 35 5.82 5.86 -7.33
CA GLU A 35 4.56 5.19 -7.00
C GLU A 35 4.40 4.88 -5.49
N GLN A 36 5.06 5.66 -4.64
CA GLN A 36 4.93 5.64 -3.17
C GLN A 36 3.75 6.53 -2.80
N TYR A 37 2.55 6.10 -3.17
CA TYR A 37 1.35 6.94 -3.14
C TYR A 37 0.92 7.27 -1.72
N ASP A 38 0.98 6.32 -0.78
CA ASP A 38 0.61 6.54 0.62
C ASP A 38 1.51 7.59 1.28
N GLU A 39 2.82 7.49 1.05
CA GLU A 39 3.80 8.45 1.59
C GLU A 39 3.70 9.82 0.92
N SER A 40 3.34 9.87 -0.36
CA SER A 40 3.04 11.12 -1.07
C SER A 40 1.80 11.80 -0.50
N ILE A 41 0.72 11.04 -0.27
CA ILE A 41 -0.51 11.53 0.36
C ILE A 41 -0.24 12.07 1.75
N ALA A 42 0.63 11.43 2.55
CA ALA A 42 0.99 11.91 3.88
C ALA A 42 1.66 13.30 3.84
N ASP A 43 2.62 13.49 2.92
CA ASP A 43 3.27 14.80 2.75
C ASP A 43 2.29 15.87 2.28
N LEU A 44 1.40 15.55 1.33
CA LEU A 44 0.38 16.47 0.83
C LEU A 44 -0.67 16.81 1.89
N THR A 45 -1.05 15.85 2.73
CA THR A 45 -1.98 16.07 3.85
C THR A 45 -1.37 17.05 4.84
N LYS A 46 -0.08 16.91 5.16
CA LYS A 46 0.64 17.87 5.99
C LYS A 46 0.69 19.28 5.37
N ILE A 47 0.81 19.38 4.05
CA ILE A 47 0.69 20.68 3.35
C ILE A 47 -0.70 21.28 3.55
N VAL A 48 -1.77 20.48 3.43
CA VAL A 48 -3.14 20.96 3.64
C VAL A 48 -3.39 21.39 5.09
N GLU A 49 -2.78 20.71 6.06
CA GLU A 49 -2.85 21.10 7.48
C GLU A 49 -2.14 22.43 7.75
N LEU A 50 -0.98 22.66 7.11
CA LEU A 50 -0.19 23.90 7.27
C LEU A 50 -0.74 25.07 6.46
N ASP A 51 -1.27 24.79 5.27
CA ASP A 51 -1.87 25.75 4.36
C ASP A 51 -3.20 25.19 3.82
N PRO A 52 -4.31 25.42 4.55
CA PRO A 52 -5.65 25.06 4.11
C PRO A 52 -6.12 25.82 2.87
N SER A 53 -5.37 26.75 2.30
CA SER A 53 -5.69 27.38 1.01
C SER A 53 -5.04 26.68 -0.19
N ASN A 54 -4.18 25.68 0.06
CA ASN A 54 -3.46 24.97 -0.98
C ASN A 54 -4.33 23.99 -1.79
N ASP A 55 -5.00 24.50 -2.83
CA ASP A 55 -5.86 23.69 -3.70
C ASP A 55 -5.10 22.61 -4.47
N GLN A 56 -3.84 22.86 -4.82
CA GLN A 56 -3.02 21.88 -5.51
C GLN A 56 -2.81 20.63 -4.64
N ALA A 57 -2.47 20.80 -3.36
CA ALA A 57 -2.26 19.69 -2.45
C ALA A 57 -3.56 18.87 -2.25
N ARG A 58 -4.69 19.54 -2.07
CA ARG A 58 -6.01 18.87 -1.98
C ARG A 58 -6.34 18.03 -3.22
N ARG A 59 -6.19 18.62 -4.41
CA ARG A 59 -6.46 17.91 -5.67
C ARG A 59 -5.55 16.71 -5.85
N SER A 60 -4.27 16.84 -5.50
CA SER A 60 -3.32 15.72 -5.53
C SER A 60 -3.73 14.60 -4.57
N VAL A 61 -4.13 14.89 -3.34
CA VAL A 61 -4.63 13.87 -2.41
C VAL A 61 -5.84 13.13 -2.98
N ILE A 62 -6.82 13.84 -3.53
CA ILE A 62 -8.01 13.23 -4.13
C ILE A 62 -7.63 12.31 -5.29
N ARG A 63 -6.69 12.73 -6.14
CA ARG A 63 -6.21 11.94 -7.29
C ARG A 63 -5.42 10.70 -6.87
N LEU A 64 -4.58 10.81 -5.83
CA LEU A 64 -3.67 9.74 -5.44
C LEU A 64 -4.34 8.63 -4.62
N LYS A 65 -5.42 8.93 -3.88
CA LYS A 65 -6.16 7.93 -3.09
C LYS A 65 -6.56 6.67 -3.88
N PRO A 66 -7.28 6.78 -5.02
CA PRO A 66 -7.64 5.58 -5.78
C PRO A 66 -6.43 4.81 -6.33
N LEU A 67 -5.34 5.51 -6.66
CA LEU A 67 -4.10 4.86 -7.13
C LEU A 67 -3.39 4.09 -6.01
N ALA A 68 -3.40 4.62 -4.78
CA ALA A 68 -2.88 3.94 -3.61
C ALA A 68 -3.70 2.67 -3.31
N ASP A 69 -5.02 2.77 -3.36
CA ASP A 69 -5.93 1.65 -3.13
C ASP A 69 -5.75 0.56 -4.20
N GLU A 70 -5.69 0.93 -5.48
CA GLU A 70 -5.43 0.01 -6.59
C GLU A 70 -4.09 -0.70 -6.43
N LYS A 71 -3.03 0.05 -6.12
CA LYS A 71 -1.69 -0.54 -5.91
C LYS A 71 -1.69 -1.51 -4.73
N ARG A 72 -2.38 -1.18 -3.63
CA ARG A 72 -2.50 -2.05 -2.46
C ARG A 72 -3.26 -3.34 -2.77
N GLU A 73 -4.39 -3.26 -3.49
CA GLU A 73 -5.15 -4.44 -3.89
C GLU A 73 -4.35 -5.30 -4.87
N LYS A 74 -3.68 -4.71 -5.86
CA LYS A 74 -2.80 -5.44 -6.78
C LYS A 74 -1.67 -6.17 -6.05
N MET A 75 -0.98 -5.50 -5.12
CA MET A 75 0.06 -6.13 -4.31
C MET A 75 -0.50 -7.28 -3.47
N LYS A 76 -1.70 -7.12 -2.90
CA LYS A 76 -2.39 -8.16 -2.12
C LYS A 76 -2.76 -9.36 -2.99
N GLU A 77 -3.28 -9.15 -4.19
CA GLU A 77 -3.58 -10.22 -5.15
C GLU A 77 -2.31 -10.97 -5.56
N GLU A 78 -1.24 -10.26 -5.90
CA GLU A 78 0.06 -10.85 -6.24
C GLU A 78 0.65 -11.65 -5.07
N MET A 79 0.61 -11.10 -3.86
CA MET A 79 1.06 -11.80 -2.66
C MET A 79 0.23 -13.03 -2.38
N MET A 80 -1.10 -12.95 -2.49
CA MET A 80 -1.99 -14.10 -2.31
C MET A 80 -1.70 -15.19 -3.35
N GLY A 81 -1.50 -14.81 -4.61
CA GLY A 81 -1.08 -15.72 -5.67
C GLY A 81 0.23 -16.44 -5.34
N LYS A 82 1.27 -15.71 -4.91
CA LYS A 82 2.55 -16.29 -4.48
C LYS A 82 2.41 -17.22 -3.28
N LEU A 83 1.57 -16.86 -2.30
CA LEU A 83 1.29 -17.69 -1.14
C LEU A 83 0.58 -19.00 -1.54
N LYS A 84 -0.40 -18.93 -2.45
CA LYS A 84 -1.05 -20.12 -3.00
C LYS A 84 -0.07 -21.00 -3.76
N GLU A 85 0.75 -20.42 -4.61
CA GLU A 85 1.79 -21.14 -5.37
C GLU A 85 2.77 -21.84 -4.42
N MET A 86 3.23 -21.14 -3.39
CA MET A 86 4.11 -21.71 -2.37
C MET A 86 3.43 -22.84 -1.60
N GLY A 87 2.17 -22.65 -1.18
CA GLY A 87 1.37 -23.69 -0.54
C GLY A 87 1.21 -24.93 -1.43
N ASN A 88 0.89 -24.72 -2.71
CA ASN A 88 0.76 -25.79 -3.70
C ASN A 88 2.08 -26.49 -4.01
N SER A 89 3.22 -25.80 -3.98
CA SER A 89 4.54 -26.41 -4.16
C SER A 89 4.87 -27.40 -3.02
N ILE A 90 4.45 -27.07 -1.80
CA ILE A 90 4.64 -27.93 -0.63
C ILE A 90 3.63 -29.09 -0.63
N LEU A 91 2.34 -28.77 -0.79
CA LEU A 91 1.24 -29.75 -0.75
C LEU A 91 1.25 -30.68 -1.97
N GLY A 92 1.69 -30.20 -3.13
CA GLY A 92 1.76 -30.96 -4.37
C GLY A 92 2.70 -32.17 -4.27
N ARG A 93 3.74 -32.11 -3.43
CA ARG A 93 4.61 -33.28 -3.12
C ARG A 93 3.85 -34.44 -2.49
N PHE A 94 2.65 -34.17 -1.96
CA PHE A 94 1.75 -35.15 -1.34
C PHE A 94 0.47 -35.35 -2.17
N GLY A 95 0.43 -34.87 -3.41
CA GLY A 95 -0.76 -34.96 -4.27
C GLY A 95 -1.94 -34.09 -3.81
N MET A 96 -1.66 -32.99 -3.10
CA MET A 96 -2.67 -32.07 -2.55
C MET A 96 -2.56 -30.66 -3.16
N SER A 97 -3.65 -29.90 -3.08
CA SER A 97 -3.73 -28.46 -3.44
C SER A 97 -4.36 -27.66 -2.28
N VAL A 98 -4.01 -26.37 -2.17
CA VAL A 98 -4.70 -25.43 -1.28
C VAL A 98 -6.19 -25.31 -1.62
N ASP A 99 -6.58 -25.57 -2.86
CA ASP A 99 -7.99 -25.55 -3.29
C ASP A 99 -8.81 -26.71 -2.72
N ASN A 100 -8.12 -27.76 -2.24
CA ASN A 100 -8.76 -28.90 -1.57
C ASN A 100 -9.23 -28.51 -0.16
N PHE A 101 -8.84 -27.36 0.39
CA PHE A 101 -9.20 -26.93 1.74
C PHE A 101 -10.24 -25.81 1.69
N LYS A 102 -11.42 -26.04 2.27
CA LYS A 102 -12.51 -25.05 2.38
C LYS A 102 -12.77 -24.70 3.83
N ALA A 103 -12.83 -23.39 4.13
CA ALA A 103 -13.31 -22.92 5.41
C ALA A 103 -14.85 -22.96 5.44
N VAL A 104 -15.42 -23.72 6.36
CA VAL A 104 -16.86 -23.84 6.59
C VAL A 104 -17.21 -23.14 7.91
N LYS A 105 -18.09 -22.15 7.83
CA LYS A 105 -18.59 -21.40 9.00
C LYS A 105 -19.80 -22.11 9.61
N ASP A 106 -19.76 -22.37 10.92
CA ASP A 106 -20.90 -22.87 11.67
C ASP A 106 -21.93 -21.73 11.89
N PRO A 107 -23.18 -21.87 11.41
CA PRO A 107 -24.20 -20.84 11.55
C PRO A 107 -24.68 -20.60 12.98
N ASN A 108 -24.49 -21.57 13.89
CA ASN A 108 -24.97 -21.49 15.28
C ASN A 108 -23.93 -20.87 16.21
N THR A 109 -22.67 -21.22 16.01
CA THR A 109 -21.57 -20.77 16.89
C THR A 109 -20.75 -19.63 16.29
N GLY A 110 -20.85 -19.41 14.97
CA GLY A 110 -20.02 -18.45 14.24
C GLY A 110 -18.56 -18.90 14.05
N SER A 111 -18.20 -20.10 14.52
CA SER A 111 -16.86 -20.66 14.42
C SER A 111 -16.53 -21.12 12.98
N TYR A 112 -15.25 -21.18 12.63
CA TYR A 112 -14.77 -21.68 11.34
C TYR A 112 -14.07 -23.02 11.51
N SER A 113 -14.40 -23.99 10.66
CA SER A 113 -13.67 -25.26 10.52
C SER A 113 -13.07 -25.37 9.12
N VAL A 114 -11.89 -25.96 9.00
CA VAL A 114 -11.29 -26.22 7.68
C VAL A 114 -11.57 -27.67 7.31
N GLN A 115 -12.28 -27.87 6.19
CA GLN A 115 -12.59 -29.20 5.67
C GLN A 115 -11.78 -29.46 4.40
N PHE A 116 -11.22 -30.66 4.32
CA PHE A 116 -10.54 -31.15 3.11
C PHE A 116 -11.56 -31.86 2.21
N GLN A 117 -11.62 -31.48 0.93
CA GLN A 117 -12.42 -32.11 -0.11
C GLN A 117 -11.49 -32.47 -1.28
N ARG A 118 -11.54 -33.74 -1.71
CA ARG A 118 -10.72 -34.29 -2.78
C ARG A 118 -11.51 -34.42 -4.07
#